data_AF-A0A4D7JRD1-F1
#
_entry.id   AF-A0A4D7JRD1-F1
#
_cell.length_a   1.000
_cell.length_b   1.000
_cell.length_c   1.000
_cell.angle_alpha   90.00
_cell.angle_beta   90.00
_cell.angle_gamma   90.00
#
_symmetry.space_group_name_H-M   'P 1'
#
loop_
_entity.id
_entity.type
_entity.pdbx_description
1 polymer ?
#
loop_
_entity_poly.entity_id
_entity_poly.type
_entity_poly.pdbx_seq_one_letter_code
_entity_poly.pdbx_strand_id
1 'polypeptide(L)'
;MVFTTPGGGIDFGEEMHEALKREIKEETFLDIKNSEYLFMSEFIQEPYHAIEHFFLVEEFEGNARVGSDPELDENNQMIMGIEWHTEEELNNINNHRKHRIFNIIPEFEELKKASGFLTVVSDQKNT
;
A
#
# COMPACT_ATOMS: atom_id res chain seq x y z
N MET A 1 -14.21 5.89 -1.31
CA MET A 1 -13.48 4.89 -0.52
C MET A 1 -12.69 4.01 -1.47
N VAL A 2 -11.38 3.94 -1.25
CA VAL A 2 -10.42 3.21 -2.08
C VAL A 2 -9.71 2.22 -1.15
N PHE A 3 -9.58 0.97 -1.57
CA PHE A 3 -8.76 -0.02 -0.87
C PHE A 3 -7.30 0.15 -1.26
N THR A 4 -6.43 0.28 -0.26
CA THR A 4 -4.97 0.30 -0.44
C THR A 4 -4.32 -0.72 0.48
N THR A 5 -3.07 -1.05 0.21
CA THR A 5 -2.22 -1.70 1.20
C THR A 5 -1.90 -0.72 2.32
N PRO A 6 -1.78 -1.18 3.57
CA PRO A 6 -1.29 -0.36 4.67
C PRO A 6 0.13 0.15 4.42
N GLY A 7 0.44 1.34 4.91
CA GLY A 7 1.70 2.05 4.67
C GLY A 7 1.53 3.56 4.77
N GLY A 8 2.64 4.28 4.73
CA GLY A 8 2.65 5.73 4.89
C GLY A 8 4.00 6.35 4.53
N GLY A 9 4.25 7.53 5.09
CA GLY A 9 5.47 8.29 4.85
C GLY A 9 6.71 7.65 5.45
N ILE A 10 7.87 7.91 4.83
CA ILE A 10 9.16 7.62 5.44
C ILE A 10 9.68 8.92 6.05
N ASP A 11 9.94 8.90 7.35
CA ASP A 11 10.45 10.08 8.06
C ASP A 11 11.90 10.41 7.69
N PHE A 12 12.30 11.67 7.88
CA PHE A 12 13.68 12.08 7.63
C PHE A 12 14.64 11.33 8.56
N GLY A 13 15.51 10.50 7.96
CA GLY A 13 16.48 9.68 8.70
C GLY A 13 15.94 8.31 9.12
N GLU A 14 14.69 7.98 8.77
CA GLU A 14 14.10 6.67 8.99
C GLU A 14 14.51 5.69 7.86
N GLU A 15 14.84 4.46 8.23
CA GLU A 15 15.03 3.40 7.24
C GLU A 15 13.68 2.91 6.72
N MET A 16 13.59 2.64 5.42
CA MET A 16 12.35 2.19 4.77
C MET A 16 11.72 0.94 5.42
N HIS A 17 12.54 0.01 5.92
CA HIS A 17 12.06 -1.17 6.64
C HIS A 17 11.48 -0.83 8.02
N GLU A 18 11.98 0.22 8.68
CA GLU A 18 11.45 0.67 9.96
C GLU A 18 10.15 1.45 9.76
N ALA A 19 10.08 2.30 8.73
CA ALA A 19 8.83 2.94 8.29
C ALA A 19 7.75 1.89 8.01
N LEU A 20 8.08 0.85 7.22
CA LEU A 20 7.16 -0.26 6.94
C LEU A 20 6.59 -0.89 8.23
N LYS A 21 7.45 -1.21 9.20
CA LYS A 21 7.03 -1.82 10.47
C LYS A 21 6.16 -0.88 11.29
N ARG A 22 6.53 0.40 11.36
CA ARG A 22 5.83 1.45 12.11
C ARG A 22 4.43 1.67 11.55
N GLU A 23 4.33 1.95 10.25
CA GLU A 23 3.06 2.21 9.56
C GLU A 23 2.10 1.02 9.68
N ILE A 24 2.60 -0.19 9.41
CA ILE A 24 1.79 -1.41 9.52
C ILE A 24 1.30 -1.60 10.95
N LYS A 25 2.12 -1.28 11.96
CA LYS A 25 1.74 -1.37 13.36
C LYS A 25 0.67 -0.33 13.72
N GLU A 26 0.83 0.90 13.26
CA GLU A 26 -0.07 2.02 13.53
C GLU A 26 -1.45 1.80 12.90
N GLU A 27 -1.49 1.34 11.66
CA GLU A 27 -2.73 1.21 10.88
C GLU A 27 -3.46 -0.13 11.09
N THR A 28 -2.74 -1.20 11.48
CA THR A 28 -3.31 -2.56 11.50
C THR A 28 -3.10 -3.33 12.82
N PHE A 29 -2.26 -2.81 13.72
CA PHE A 29 -1.76 -3.47 14.94
C PHE A 29 -0.92 -4.74 14.73
N LEU A 30 -0.56 -5.07 13.49
CA LEU A 30 0.29 -6.21 13.19
C LEU A 30 1.77 -5.88 13.43
N ASP A 31 2.53 -6.86 13.93
CA ASP A 31 3.98 -6.77 14.08
C ASP A 31 4.66 -7.60 12.98
N ILE A 32 5.30 -6.93 12.02
CA ILE A 32 6.04 -7.61 10.93
C ILE A 32 7.26 -8.34 11.50
N LYS A 33 7.40 -9.62 11.12
CA LYS A 33 8.57 -10.45 11.45
C LYS A 33 9.51 -10.62 10.28
N ASN A 34 8.94 -10.83 9.10
CA ASN A 34 9.68 -11.00 7.87
C ASN A 34 8.99 -10.28 6.70
N SER A 35 9.79 -9.57 5.92
CA SER A 35 9.34 -8.85 4.73
C SER A 35 10.44 -8.80 3.68
N GLU A 36 10.07 -8.93 2.42
CA GLU A 36 10.95 -8.80 1.26
C GLU A 36 10.61 -7.53 0.48
N TYR A 37 11.63 -6.77 0.07
CA TYR A 37 11.44 -5.64 -0.84
C TYR A 37 11.17 -6.16 -2.26
N LEU A 38 10.10 -5.68 -2.89
CA LEU A 38 9.75 -6.06 -4.25
C LEU A 38 10.27 -5.04 -5.26
N PHE A 39 9.60 -3.89 -5.33
CA PHE A 39 9.83 -2.86 -6.35
C PHE A 39 9.43 -1.48 -5.82
N MET A 40 9.78 -0.46 -6.60
CA MET A 40 9.26 0.90 -6.41
C MET A 40 8.39 1.32 -7.59
N SER A 41 7.44 2.20 -7.34
CA SER A 41 6.55 2.76 -8.34
C SER A 41 6.47 4.28 -8.19
N GLU A 42 6.42 5.01 -9.29
CA GLU A 42 6.21 6.45 -9.27
C GLU A 42 4.72 6.79 -9.40
N PHE A 43 4.19 7.51 -8.42
CA PHE A 43 2.84 8.04 -8.39
C PHE A 43 2.84 9.51 -8.73
N ILE A 44 2.15 9.89 -9.81
CA ILE A 44 1.96 11.29 -10.20
C ILE A 44 0.48 11.50 -10.49
N GLN A 45 -0.19 12.22 -9.60
CA GLN A 45 -1.54 12.72 -9.81
C GLN A 45 -1.75 13.92 -8.92
N GLU A 46 -1.89 15.11 -9.51
CA GLU A 46 -2.10 16.38 -8.81
C GLU A 46 -3.15 16.24 -7.68
N PRO A 47 -2.85 16.68 -6.44
CA PRO A 47 -1.64 17.40 -5.99
C PRO A 47 -0.48 16.50 -5.52
N TYR A 48 -0.56 15.20 -5.74
CA TYR A 48 0.36 14.21 -5.16
C TYR A 48 1.42 13.74 -6.16
N HIS A 49 2.67 13.72 -5.69
CA HIS A 49 3.80 13.05 -6.35
C HIS A 49 4.55 12.25 -5.29
N ALA A 50 4.55 10.93 -5.41
CA ALA A 50 5.18 10.03 -4.46
C ALA A 50 5.98 8.94 -5.16
N ILE A 51 7.02 8.46 -4.48
CA ILE A 51 7.70 7.20 -4.82
C ILE A 51 7.22 6.16 -3.81
N GLU A 52 6.50 5.18 -4.30
CA GLU A 52 5.88 4.12 -3.52
C GLU A 52 6.82 2.92 -3.48
N HIS A 53 7.19 2.46 -2.30
CA HIS A 53 8.02 1.29 -2.12
C HIS A 53 7.17 0.10 -1.64
N PHE A 54 7.17 -0.98 -2.41
CA PHE A 54 6.35 -2.15 -2.14
C PHE A 54 7.17 -3.27 -1.50
N PHE A 55 6.59 -3.86 -0.47
CA PHE A 55 7.14 -5.01 0.24
C PHE A 55 6.13 -6.15 0.28
N LEU A 56 6.64 -7.37 0.18
CA LEU A 56 5.89 -8.58 0.51
C LEU A 56 6.12 -8.89 1.99
N VAL A 57 5.06 -8.91 2.79
CA VAL A 57 5.11 -9.37 4.18
C VAL A 57 4.75 -10.85 4.20
N GLU A 58 5.70 -11.70 4.58
CA GLU A 58 5.52 -13.16 4.63
C GLU A 58 5.14 -13.66 6.03
N GLU A 59 5.60 -12.97 7.06
CA GLU A 59 5.39 -13.36 8.45
C GLU A 59 5.11 -12.13 9.33
N PHE A 60 4.05 -12.23 10.12
CA PHE A 60 3.65 -11.19 11.07
C PHE A 60 2.97 -11.84 12.29
N GLU A 61 2.91 -11.09 13.39
CA GLU A 61 2.17 -11.45 14.60
C GLU A 61 1.03 -10.47 14.88
N GLY A 62 0.03 -10.95 15.63
CA GLY A 62 -1.11 -10.14 16.07
C GLY A 62 -2.41 -10.45 15.34
N ASN A 63 -3.44 -9.66 15.63
CA ASN A 63 -4.74 -9.75 14.96
C ASN A 63 -5.02 -8.41 14.31
N ALA A 64 -5.26 -8.45 13.00
CA ALA A 64 -5.58 -7.27 12.21
C ALA A 64 -6.82 -6.57 12.78
N ARG A 65 -6.68 -5.29 13.10
CA ARG A 65 -7.79 -4.42 13.50
C ARG A 65 -7.52 -3.01 13.04
N VAL A 66 -8.58 -2.23 12.87
CA VAL A 66 -8.48 -0.83 12.41
C VAL A 66 -7.64 -0.03 13.40
N GLY A 67 -6.54 0.51 12.89
CA GLY A 67 -5.67 1.48 13.54
C GLY A 67 -5.94 2.91 13.08
N SER A 68 -4.91 3.73 13.14
CA SER A 68 -5.00 5.16 12.87
C SER A 68 -3.70 5.66 12.27
N ASP A 69 -3.80 6.68 11.43
CA ASP A 69 -2.66 7.45 10.96
C ASP A 69 -2.33 8.53 12.00
N PRO A 70 -1.22 8.42 12.74
CA PRO A 70 -0.88 9.37 13.81
C PRO A 70 -0.55 10.78 13.28
N GLU A 71 -0.31 10.95 11.98
CA GLU A 71 -0.07 12.26 11.36
C GLU A 71 -1.36 13.06 11.20
N LEU A 72 -2.52 12.39 11.25
CA LEU A 72 -3.84 13.00 11.15
C LEU A 72 -4.49 13.14 12.53
N ASP A 73 -5.22 14.23 12.73
CA ASP A 73 -6.04 14.35 13.95
C ASP A 73 -7.21 13.35 13.95
N GLU A 74 -7.78 13.10 15.13
CA GLU A 74 -8.88 12.14 15.31
C GLU A 74 -10.10 12.42 14.42
N ASN A 75 -10.33 13.67 14.03
CA ASN A 75 -11.48 14.05 13.19
C ASN A 75 -11.18 13.93 11.69
N ASN A 76 -9.90 13.79 11.32
CA ASN A 76 -9.43 13.71 9.94
C ASN A 76 -8.92 12.30 9.56
N GLN A 77 -9.06 11.32 10.45
CA GLN A 77 -8.74 9.92 10.17
C GLN A 77 -9.46 9.41 8.91
N MET A 78 -8.69 8.87 7.97
CA MET A 78 -9.21 8.35 6.70
C MET A 78 -9.35 6.83 6.67
N ILE A 79 -8.75 6.12 7.63
CA ILE A 79 -8.79 4.66 7.71
C ILE A 79 -10.16 4.24 8.25
N MET A 80 -10.98 3.66 7.38
CA MET A 80 -12.36 3.29 7.72
C MET A 80 -12.53 1.81 8.08
N GLY A 81 -11.58 0.95 7.72
CA GLY A 81 -11.72 -0.49 7.83
C GLY A 81 -10.45 -1.24 7.45
N ILE A 82 -10.40 -2.51 7.84
CA ILE A 82 -9.36 -3.45 7.44
C ILE A 82 -10.03 -4.73 6.95
N GLU A 83 -9.63 -5.19 5.76
CA GLU A 83 -10.19 -6.36 5.09
C GLU A 83 -9.06 -7.19 4.49
N TRP A 84 -9.21 -8.52 4.58
CA TRP A 84 -8.39 -9.44 3.81
C TRP A 84 -9.11 -9.73 2.51
N HIS A 85 -8.44 -9.52 1.38
CA HIS A 85 -8.98 -9.84 0.06
C HIS A 85 -8.16 -10.94 -0.61
N THR A 86 -8.88 -11.87 -1.23
CA THR A 86 -8.33 -12.76 -2.25
C THR A 86 -8.06 -11.97 -3.54
N GLU A 87 -7.23 -12.54 -4.41
CA GLU A 87 -6.98 -12.00 -5.74
C GLU A 87 -8.29 -11.81 -6.54
N GLU A 88 -9.20 -12.79 -6.49
CA GLU A 88 -10.50 -12.72 -7.15
C GLU A 88 -11.35 -11.55 -6.62
N GLU A 89 -11.42 -11.36 -5.30
CA GLU A 89 -12.15 -10.25 -4.69
C GLU A 89 -11.55 -8.90 -5.10
N LEU A 90 -10.21 -8.75 -5.05
CA LEU A 90 -9.53 -7.54 -5.52
C LEU A 90 -9.81 -7.28 -7.00
N ASN A 91 -9.78 -8.31 -7.84
CA ASN A 91 -10.02 -8.19 -9.28
C ASN A 91 -11.45 -7.82 -9.61
N ASN A 92 -12.41 -8.19 -8.77
CA ASN A 92 -13.81 -7.78 -8.88
C ASN A 92 -14.12 -6.38 -8.34
N ILE A 93 -13.22 -5.78 -7.56
CA ILE A 93 -13.35 -4.37 -7.13
C ILE A 93 -13.08 -3.45 -8.32
N ASN A 94 -13.96 -2.46 -8.49
CA ASN A 94 -13.82 -1.42 -9.53
C ASN A 94 -12.44 -0.75 -9.45
N ASN A 95 -11.78 -0.55 -10.59
CA ASN A 95 -10.42 -0.02 -10.71
C ASN A 95 -10.22 1.36 -10.03
N HIS A 96 -11.27 2.16 -9.85
CA HIS A 96 -11.22 3.45 -9.14
C HIS A 96 -11.41 3.31 -7.61
N ARG A 97 -11.65 2.11 -7.12
CA ARG A 97 -11.89 1.79 -5.70
C ARG A 97 -10.81 0.88 -5.10
N LYS A 98 -9.71 0.63 -5.83
CA LYS A 98 -8.54 -0.09 -5.33
C LYS A 98 -7.26 0.61 -5.78
N HIS A 99 -6.17 0.35 -5.08
CA HIS A 99 -4.87 0.89 -5.43
C HIS A 99 -4.51 0.52 -6.87
N ARG A 100 -3.99 1.48 -7.63
CA ARG A 100 -3.75 1.32 -9.07
C ARG A 100 -2.77 0.19 -9.39
N ILE A 101 -1.89 -0.18 -8.45
CA ILE A 101 -0.94 -1.28 -8.66
C ILE A 101 -1.65 -2.59 -9.02
N PHE A 102 -2.81 -2.84 -8.41
CA PHE A 102 -3.66 -4.01 -8.68
C PHE A 102 -4.40 -3.93 -10.02
N ASN A 103 -4.41 -2.78 -10.69
CA ASN A 103 -4.89 -2.67 -12.07
C ASN A 103 -3.77 -2.99 -13.08
N ILE A 104 -2.52 -2.78 -12.69
CA ILE A 104 -1.33 -2.93 -13.54
C ILE A 104 -0.81 -4.35 -13.49
N ILE A 105 -0.74 -4.92 -12.28
CA ILE A 105 -0.36 -6.29 -12.02
C ILE A 105 -1.48 -6.94 -11.19
N PRO A 106 -2.56 -7.41 -11.85
CA PRO A 106 -3.73 -7.96 -11.17
C PRO A 106 -3.50 -9.37 -10.61
N GLU A 107 -2.48 -10.07 -11.10
CA GLU A 107 -2.12 -11.42 -10.68
C GLU A 107 -1.09 -11.35 -9.55
N PHE A 108 -1.39 -11.92 -8.40
CA PHE A 108 -0.55 -11.90 -7.19
C PHE A 108 0.78 -12.60 -7.44
N GLU A 109 0.79 -13.68 -8.22
CA GLU A 109 2.04 -14.39 -8.56
C GLU A 109 2.97 -13.55 -9.42
N GLU A 110 2.45 -12.67 -10.28
CA GLU A 110 3.27 -11.73 -11.04
C GLU A 110 3.66 -10.52 -10.19
N LEU A 111 2.77 -10.06 -9.30
CA LEU A 111 3.06 -8.97 -8.36
C LEU A 111 4.23 -9.32 -7.43
N LYS A 112 4.27 -10.55 -6.91
CA LYS A 112 5.37 -11.05 -6.07
C LYS A 112 6.71 -11.17 -6.81
N LYS A 113 6.68 -11.33 -8.14
CA LYS A 113 7.90 -11.43 -8.97
C LYS A 113 8.36 -10.08 -9.50
N ALA A 114 7.54 -9.04 -9.35
CA ALA A 114 7.87 -7.71 -9.82
C ALA A 114 9.10 -7.17 -9.08
N SER A 115 9.98 -6.51 -9.81
CA SER A 115 11.22 -5.95 -9.27
C SER A 115 11.63 -4.68 -10.02
N GLY A 116 12.48 -3.87 -9.38
CA GLY A 116 13.02 -2.65 -9.99
C GLY A 116 12.07 -1.43 -9.90
N PHE A 117 12.04 -0.62 -10.96
CA PHE A 117 11.23 0.60 -11.05
C PHE A 117 10.08 0.41 -12.05
N LEU A 118 8.85 0.50 -11.56
CA LEU A 118 7.64 0.41 -12.38
C LEU A 118 7.11 1.81 -12.68
N THR A 119 7.28 2.24 -13.93
CA THR A 119 6.60 3.44 -14.43
C THR A 119 5.15 3.12 -14.70
N VAL A 120 4.27 3.69 -13.88
CA VAL A 120 2.84 3.68 -14.12
C VAL A 120 2.52 4.90 -14.97
N VAL A 121 2.54 4.72 -16.28
CA VAL A 121 2.03 5.77 -17.18
C VAL A 121 0.53 5.84 -16.94
N SER A 122 0.06 6.91 -16.31
CA SER A 122 -1.37 7.20 -16.26
C SER A 122 -1.84 7.33 -17.71
N ASP A 123 -2.83 6.56 -18.13
CA ASP A 123 -3.57 6.83 -19.36
C ASP A 123 -4.35 8.15 -19.18
N GLN A 124 -3.64 9.28 -19.29
CA GLN A 124 -4.21 10.58 -19.56
C GLN A 124 -4.12 10.83 -21.06
N LYS A 125 -4.89 10.05 -21.83
CA LYS A 125 -5.30 10.44 -23.18
C LYS A 125 -6.76 10.07 -23.40
N ASN A 126 -7.64 10.85 -22.79
CA ASN A 126 -8.94 11.17 -23.36
C ASN A 126 -9.25 12.64 -23.02
N THR A 127 -8.57 13.53 -23.74
CA THR A 127 -9.10 14.84 -24.12
C THR A 127 -10.16 14.68 -25.20
#